data_AF-F2Z9C7-F1
#
_entry.id   AF-F2Z9C7-F1
#
_cell.length_a   1.000
_cell.length_b   1.000
_cell.length_c   1.000
_cell.angle_alpha   90.00
_cell.angle_beta   90.00
_cell.angle_gamma   90.00
#
_symmetry.space_group_name_H-M   'P 1'
#
loop_
_entity.id
_entity.type
_entity.pdbx_description
1 polymer ?
#
loop_
_entity_poly.entity_id
_entity_poly.type
_entity_poly.pdbx_seq_one_letter_code
_entity_poly.pdbx_strand_id
1 'polypeptide(L)'
;QFLPRGPYHLFDGDGMLHCIKISQGKATICSRYVKTYKYKIEQEAGSPVVPNVFSGFNGLTAAAARGALAAARMVSGQFNPGNGFGLANTSLALLGGKLYALGESDLPYGVKIDENGDIITLDRHDFDGKLVMSMTAHPKTDPETGESFAFKYGPMPPFLTLFRISPDGSKQPDVPIFSMTRPSFLHDFAITKNYAIFPDIQIGMNPFEMLINGGSPVGTDPAKVPRIGVIPRYAKDESQMRWFKVPGL
;
A
#
# COMPACT_ATOMS: atom_id res chain seq x y z
N GLN A 1 -2.42 10.86 17.98
CA GLN A 1 -1.52 11.30 16.89
C GLN A 1 -1.11 12.74 17.12
N PHE A 2 0.13 13.06 16.76
CA PHE A 2 0.78 14.36 16.95
C PHE A 2 0.44 15.28 15.79
N LEU A 3 0.24 16.56 16.09
CA LEU A 3 0.05 17.57 15.06
C LEU A 3 1.35 17.71 14.23
N PRO A 4 1.25 17.83 12.90
CA PRO A 4 2.42 18.05 12.06
C PRO A 4 3.14 19.34 12.46
N ARG A 5 4.47 19.28 12.55
CA ARG A 5 5.33 20.44 12.90
C ARG A 5 5.99 21.07 11.66
N GLY A 6 5.45 20.81 10.48
CA GLY A 6 5.98 21.24 9.18
C GLY A 6 5.11 20.71 8.04
N PRO A 7 5.61 20.75 6.78
CA PRO A 7 4.87 20.24 5.62
C PRO A 7 4.35 18.82 5.86
N TYR A 8 3.06 18.62 5.57
CA TYR A 8 2.37 17.36 5.81
C TYR A 8 1.39 17.10 4.67
N HIS A 9 1.57 15.96 4.00
CA HIS A 9 0.70 15.53 2.94
C HIS A 9 -0.46 14.74 3.53
N LEU A 10 -1.65 14.85 2.96
CA LEU A 10 -2.84 14.14 3.43
C LEU A 10 -2.61 12.62 3.53
N PHE A 11 -1.83 12.06 2.60
CA PHE A 11 -1.54 10.62 2.54
C PHE A 11 -0.54 10.13 3.60
N ASP A 12 0.14 11.03 4.31
CA ASP A 12 1.06 10.66 5.41
C ASP A 12 0.32 10.45 6.76
N GLY A 13 -1.01 10.63 6.79
CA GLY A 13 -1.88 10.42 7.95
C GLY A 13 -1.93 8.98 8.42
N ASP A 14 -1.85 8.72 9.73
CA ASP A 14 -2.13 7.39 10.25
C ASP A 14 -3.59 6.99 10.03
N GLY A 15 -3.82 5.73 9.68
CA GLY A 15 -5.14 5.21 9.38
C GLY A 15 -6.06 5.28 10.60
N MET A 16 -7.20 5.91 10.44
CA MET A 16 -8.31 5.88 11.40
C MET A 16 -9.53 5.29 10.71
N LEU A 17 -10.06 4.23 11.30
CA LEU A 17 -11.26 3.57 10.83
C LEU A 17 -12.48 4.16 11.53
N HIS A 18 -13.56 4.27 10.77
CA HIS A 18 -14.87 4.67 11.26
C HIS A 18 -15.85 3.51 11.03
N CYS A 19 -16.55 3.08 12.08
CA CYS A 19 -17.60 2.09 12.02
C CYS A 19 -18.92 2.75 12.40
N ILE A 20 -19.94 2.60 11.55
CA ILE A 20 -21.32 2.99 11.86
C ILE A 20 -22.14 1.71 11.90
N LYS A 21 -22.47 1.25 13.09
CA LYS A 21 -23.35 0.10 13.29
C LYS A 21 -24.80 0.57 13.29
N ILE A 22 -25.60 0.05 12.36
CA ILE A 22 -27.05 0.31 12.29
C ILE A 22 -27.79 -0.95 12.72
N SER A 23 -28.58 -0.85 13.79
CA SER A 23 -29.40 -1.97 14.29
C SER A 23 -30.68 -1.43 14.94
N GLN A 24 -31.81 -2.08 14.64
CA GLN A 24 -33.12 -1.74 15.22
C GLN A 24 -33.46 -0.24 15.11
N GLY A 25 -33.14 0.38 13.97
CA GLY A 25 -33.38 1.81 13.72
C GLY A 25 -32.47 2.79 14.48
N LYS A 26 -31.43 2.32 15.17
CA LYS A 26 -30.43 3.15 15.85
C LYS A 26 -29.05 3.01 15.21
N ALA A 27 -28.27 4.10 15.25
CA ALA A 27 -26.89 4.12 14.79
C ALA A 27 -25.92 4.34 15.96
N THR A 28 -24.84 3.56 16.00
CA THR A 28 -23.70 3.73 16.92
C THR A 28 -22.44 3.96 16.08
N ILE A 29 -21.69 5.01 16.41
CA ILE A 29 -20.43 5.34 15.73
C ILE A 29 -19.24 5.01 16.64
N CYS A 30 -18.25 4.32 16.08
CA CYS A 30 -16.95 4.13 16.70
C CYS A 30 -15.85 4.59 15.74
N SER A 31 -14.83 5.27 16.28
CA SER A 31 -13.62 5.62 15.55
C SER A 31 -12.39 5.13 16.32
N ARG A 32 -11.48 4.47 15.61
CA ARG A 32 -10.23 3.94 16.17
C ARG A 32 -9.10 4.09 15.17
N TYR A 33 -7.94 4.51 15.66
CA TYR A 33 -6.71 4.37 14.88
C TYR A 33 -6.40 2.89 14.67
N VAL A 34 -5.91 2.55 13.47
CA VAL A 34 -5.25 1.28 13.23
C VAL A 34 -3.94 1.31 14.02
N LYS A 35 -3.77 0.35 14.94
CA LYS A 35 -2.57 0.26 15.80
C LYS A 35 -1.38 -0.31 15.02
N THR A 36 -0.94 0.40 13.98
CA THR A 36 0.23 0.04 13.19
C THR A 36 1.51 0.03 14.03
N TYR A 37 2.60 -0.55 13.51
CA TYR A 37 3.88 -0.50 14.20
C TYR A 37 4.32 0.94 14.42
N LYS A 38 4.28 1.77 13.36
CA LYS A 38 4.53 3.23 13.43
C LYS A 38 3.68 3.89 14.52
N TYR A 39 2.37 3.66 14.53
CA TYR A 39 1.47 4.26 15.52
C TYR A 39 1.91 3.93 16.96
N LYS A 40 2.23 2.66 17.24
CA LYS A 40 2.61 2.21 18.58
C LYS A 40 3.91 2.85 19.07
N ILE A 41 4.96 2.81 18.25
CA ILE A 41 6.26 3.36 18.66
C ILE A 41 6.23 4.88 18.82
N GLU A 42 5.45 5.60 18.02
CA GLU A 42 5.34 7.05 18.14
C GLU A 42 4.53 7.45 19.38
N GLN A 43 3.52 6.65 19.75
CA GLN A 43 2.80 6.84 21.01
C GLN A 43 3.70 6.58 22.22
N GLU A 44 4.51 5.52 22.20
CA GLU A 44 5.50 5.23 23.25
C GLU A 44 6.56 6.34 23.37
N ALA A 45 7.03 6.86 22.23
CA ALA A 45 8.01 7.95 22.18
C ALA A 45 7.43 9.33 22.48
N GLY A 46 6.10 9.48 22.52
CA GLY A 46 5.44 10.79 22.68
C GLY A 46 5.73 11.78 21.54
N SER A 47 6.21 11.33 20.39
CA SER A 47 6.55 12.18 19.25
C SER A 47 6.67 11.40 17.93
N PRO A 48 6.64 12.08 16.76
CA PRO A 48 6.90 11.45 15.46
C PRO A 48 8.34 10.93 15.33
N VAL A 49 8.47 9.64 15.03
CA VAL A 49 9.77 8.93 14.91
C VAL A 49 10.01 8.48 13.48
N VAL A 50 8.98 7.96 12.81
CA VAL A 50 9.09 7.41 11.45
C VAL A 50 8.97 8.54 10.42
N PRO A 51 9.84 8.60 9.40
CA PRO A 51 9.74 9.63 8.37
C PRO A 51 8.47 9.48 7.51
N ASN A 52 7.84 10.60 7.19
CA ASN A 52 6.77 10.68 6.21
C ASN A 52 7.31 10.54 4.79
N VAL A 53 6.61 9.80 3.92
CA VAL A 53 7.10 9.45 2.58
C VAL A 53 6.83 10.58 1.59
N PHE A 54 5.64 11.20 1.65
CA PHE A 54 5.26 12.25 0.68
C PHE A 54 5.71 13.64 1.12
N SER A 55 5.61 13.97 2.41
CA SER A 55 5.94 15.28 2.93
C SER A 55 7.36 15.41 3.50
N GLY A 56 8.07 14.28 3.67
CA GLY A 56 9.38 14.25 4.29
C GLY A 56 10.49 14.86 3.44
N PHE A 57 10.37 14.85 2.12
CA PHE A 57 11.49 15.11 1.21
C PHE A 57 11.28 16.36 0.35
N ASN A 58 11.02 17.50 1.00
CA ASN A 58 10.83 18.80 0.35
C ASN A 58 12.14 19.62 0.30
N GLY A 59 13.03 19.28 -0.63
CA GLY A 59 14.31 19.92 -0.89
C GLY A 59 15.51 19.06 -0.49
N LEU A 60 16.65 19.24 -1.15
CA LEU A 60 17.84 18.39 -1.00
C LEU A 60 18.37 18.39 0.44
N THR A 61 18.49 19.57 1.04
CA THR A 61 18.94 19.72 2.43
C THR A 61 17.98 19.07 3.42
N ALA A 62 16.66 19.24 3.20
CA ALA A 62 15.64 18.63 4.06
C ALA A 62 15.64 17.11 3.94
N ALA A 63 15.77 16.58 2.72
CA ALA A 63 15.89 15.16 2.44
C ALA A 63 17.12 14.54 3.12
N ALA A 64 18.29 15.18 2.97
CA ALA A 64 19.53 14.72 3.59
C ALA A 64 19.44 14.73 5.13
N ALA A 65 18.96 15.83 5.72
CA ALA A 65 18.83 15.95 7.17
C ALA A 65 17.85 14.93 7.75
N ARG A 66 16.68 14.74 7.12
CA ARG A 66 15.69 13.74 7.57
C ARG A 66 16.16 12.32 7.33
N GLY A 67 16.87 12.05 6.23
CA GLY A 67 17.50 10.76 5.97
C GLY A 67 18.53 10.40 7.03
N ALA A 68 19.43 11.33 7.37
CA ALA A 68 20.41 11.15 8.43
C ALA A 68 19.75 10.94 9.81
N LEU A 69 18.70 11.71 10.13
CA LEU A 69 17.94 11.53 11.37
C LEU A 69 17.24 10.17 11.41
N ALA A 70 16.61 9.74 10.32
CA ALA A 70 15.98 8.44 10.22
C ALA A 70 17.01 7.32 10.41
N ALA A 71 18.19 7.42 9.78
CA ALA A 71 19.28 6.47 9.97
C ALA A 71 19.77 6.41 11.42
N ALA A 72 19.98 7.56 12.07
CA ALA A 72 20.36 7.62 13.47
C ALA A 72 19.31 6.98 14.40
N ARG A 73 18.01 7.21 14.11
CA ARG A 73 16.89 6.59 14.83
C ARG A 73 16.83 5.08 14.63
N MET A 74 17.12 4.58 13.42
CA MET A 74 17.21 3.15 13.17
C MET A 74 18.39 2.51 13.92
N VAL A 75 19.58 3.11 13.85
CA VAL A 75 20.79 2.60 14.51
C VAL A 75 20.65 2.63 16.04
N SER A 76 19.98 3.65 16.59
CA SER A 76 19.69 3.74 18.03
C SER A 76 18.51 2.87 18.49
N GLY A 77 17.88 2.12 17.58
CA GLY A 77 16.77 1.21 17.90
C GLY A 77 15.44 1.90 18.21
N GLN A 78 15.28 3.19 17.88
CA GLN A 78 14.01 3.91 18.08
C GLN A 78 12.90 3.39 17.15
N PHE A 79 13.26 2.86 15.97
CA PHE A 79 12.34 2.11 15.12
C PHE A 79 13.10 1.11 14.24
N ASN A 80 12.41 0.04 13.83
CA ASN A 80 12.94 -0.94 12.88
C ASN A 80 11.99 -1.08 11.67
N PRO A 81 12.42 -0.71 10.45
CA PRO A 81 11.57 -0.79 9.26
C PRO A 81 11.13 -2.21 8.89
N GLY A 82 11.84 -3.25 9.35
CA GLY A 82 11.42 -4.64 9.17
C GLY A 82 10.09 -4.97 9.88
N ASN A 83 9.76 -4.24 10.94
CA ASN A 83 8.50 -4.40 11.68
C ASN A 83 7.33 -3.64 11.04
N GLY A 84 7.60 -2.88 9.98
CA GLY A 84 6.63 -2.05 9.27
C GLY A 84 6.93 -0.57 9.42
N PHE A 85 6.36 0.22 8.53
CA PHE A 85 6.41 1.69 8.56
C PHE A 85 5.16 2.31 7.91
N GLY A 86 4.17 1.48 7.58
CA GLY A 86 2.96 1.92 6.90
C GLY A 86 1.91 2.49 7.83
N LEU A 87 0.92 3.06 7.17
CA LEU A 87 -0.11 3.88 7.79
C LEU A 87 -1.46 3.16 7.87
N ALA A 88 -1.66 2.12 7.06
CA ALA A 88 -2.94 1.39 6.93
C ALA A 88 -4.15 2.33 6.77
N ASN A 89 -4.00 3.35 5.92
CA ASN A 89 -4.89 4.51 5.83
C ASN A 89 -5.66 4.61 4.49
N THR A 90 -5.45 3.67 3.58
CA THR A 90 -5.86 3.84 2.18
C THR A 90 -7.22 3.19 1.91
N SER A 91 -7.45 1.96 2.41
CA SER A 91 -8.69 1.24 2.15
C SER A 91 -8.93 0.11 3.16
N LEU A 92 -10.09 -0.53 3.03
CA LEU A 92 -10.46 -1.78 3.70
C LEU A 92 -10.76 -2.86 2.66
N ALA A 93 -10.38 -4.10 2.96
CA ALA A 93 -10.72 -5.26 2.14
C ALA A 93 -11.10 -6.48 2.97
N LEU A 94 -12.06 -7.27 2.48
CA LEU A 94 -12.37 -8.59 3.00
C LEU A 94 -11.60 -9.63 2.17
N LEU A 95 -10.60 -10.26 2.79
CA LEU A 95 -9.75 -11.27 2.16
C LEU A 95 -9.88 -12.55 2.98
N GLY A 96 -10.34 -13.65 2.36
CA GLY A 96 -10.54 -14.90 3.08
C GLY A 96 -11.54 -14.82 4.23
N GLY A 97 -12.57 -13.98 4.12
CA GLY A 97 -13.55 -13.73 5.18
C GLY A 97 -13.03 -12.88 6.36
N LYS A 98 -11.80 -12.35 6.30
CA LYS A 98 -11.22 -11.48 7.32
C LYS A 98 -11.09 -10.05 6.80
N LEU A 99 -11.31 -9.07 7.68
CA LEU A 99 -11.19 -7.65 7.34
C LEU A 99 -9.76 -7.17 7.55
N TYR A 100 -9.24 -6.42 6.58
CA TYR A 100 -7.90 -5.83 6.62
C TYR A 100 -7.95 -4.34 6.31
N ALA A 101 -7.14 -3.57 7.04
CA ALA A 101 -6.78 -2.20 6.68
C ALA A 101 -5.51 -2.20 5.85
N LEU A 102 -5.54 -1.49 4.72
CA LEU A 102 -4.50 -1.53 3.71
C LEU A 102 -3.83 -0.16 3.55
N GLY A 103 -2.54 -0.19 3.23
CA GLY A 103 -1.75 0.94 2.78
C GLY A 103 -0.53 0.42 2.03
N GLU A 104 -0.23 1.00 0.87
CA GLU A 104 0.69 0.39 -0.11
C GLU A 104 2.15 0.36 0.32
N SER A 105 2.49 1.02 1.43
CA SER A 105 3.82 1.05 2.03
C SER A 105 4.11 -0.11 2.98
N ASP A 106 3.14 -0.95 3.32
CA ASP A 106 3.31 -2.00 4.33
C ASP A 106 2.36 -3.18 4.12
N LEU A 107 2.52 -4.20 4.97
CA LEU A 107 1.65 -5.36 5.02
C LEU A 107 0.24 -4.95 5.51
N PRO A 108 -0.80 -5.69 5.11
CA PRO A 108 -2.15 -5.52 5.64
C PRO A 108 -2.21 -5.63 7.15
N TYR A 109 -3.06 -4.84 7.81
CA TYR A 109 -3.36 -4.99 9.23
C TYR A 109 -4.73 -5.63 9.41
N GLY A 110 -4.78 -6.77 10.10
CA GLY A 110 -6.03 -7.43 10.46
C GLY A 110 -6.89 -6.54 11.35
N VAL A 111 -8.19 -6.52 11.10
CA VAL A 111 -9.18 -5.74 11.84
C VAL A 111 -10.36 -6.63 12.20
N LYS A 112 -10.82 -6.52 13.44
CA LYS A 112 -12.07 -7.13 13.90
C LYS A 112 -13.03 -6.02 14.31
N ILE A 113 -14.28 -6.15 13.88
CA ILE A 113 -15.40 -5.37 14.42
C ILE A 113 -16.09 -6.26 15.46
N ASP A 114 -16.22 -5.78 16.69
CA ASP A 114 -16.90 -6.54 17.74
C ASP A 114 -18.43 -6.42 17.64
N GLU A 115 -19.14 -7.12 18.52
CA GLU A 115 -20.60 -7.11 18.56
C GLU A 115 -21.20 -5.73 18.88
N ASN A 116 -20.44 -4.80 19.47
CA ASN A 116 -20.87 -3.45 19.81
C ASN A 116 -20.53 -2.43 18.71
N GLY A 117 -19.80 -2.84 17.68
CA GLY A 117 -19.27 -1.95 16.63
C GLY A 117 -17.95 -1.30 17.00
N ASP A 118 -17.25 -1.78 18.05
CA ASP A 118 -15.88 -1.36 18.33
C ASP A 118 -14.91 -1.96 17.30
N ILE A 119 -13.84 -1.22 17.02
CA ILE A 119 -12.83 -1.59 16.03
C ILE A 119 -11.56 -2.03 16.77
N ILE A 120 -11.15 -3.27 16.53
CA ILE A 120 -9.98 -3.88 17.17
C ILE A 120 -8.94 -4.18 16.09
N THR A 121 -7.77 -3.54 16.17
CA THR A 121 -6.61 -3.93 15.37
C THR A 121 -6.03 -5.24 15.89
N LEU A 122 -5.79 -6.19 14.99
CA LEU A 122 -5.20 -7.49 15.25
C LEU A 122 -3.69 -7.46 14.91
N ASP A 123 -3.25 -8.29 13.98
CA ASP A 123 -1.87 -8.46 13.53
C ASP A 123 -1.52 -7.69 12.26
N ARG A 124 -0.21 -7.49 12.04
CA ARG A 124 0.37 -7.13 10.73
C ARG A 124 0.55 -8.43 9.96
N HIS A 125 -0.16 -8.60 8.86
CA HIS A 125 -0.43 -9.89 8.24
C HIS A 125 0.45 -10.15 7.01
N ASP A 126 1.26 -11.20 7.04
CA ASP A 126 2.19 -11.58 5.96
C ASP A 126 1.74 -12.81 5.15
N PHE A 127 0.52 -13.31 5.38
CA PHE A 127 -0.04 -14.50 4.74
C PHE A 127 0.85 -15.74 4.91
N ASP A 128 1.20 -16.06 6.15
CA ASP A 128 2.09 -17.18 6.52
C ASP A 128 3.47 -17.05 5.87
N GLY A 129 4.01 -15.83 5.87
CA GLY A 129 5.30 -15.48 5.25
C GLY A 129 5.30 -15.46 3.72
N LYS A 130 4.14 -15.61 3.05
CA LYS A 130 4.04 -15.62 1.57
C LYS A 130 3.96 -14.23 0.96
N LEU A 131 3.69 -13.20 1.75
CA LEU A 131 3.68 -11.80 1.34
C LEU A 131 4.86 -11.06 1.98
N VAL A 132 5.65 -10.41 1.15
CA VAL A 132 6.82 -9.64 1.58
C VAL A 132 6.60 -8.17 1.23
N MET A 133 6.90 -7.29 2.19
CA MET A 133 6.74 -5.83 2.15
C MET A 133 5.30 -5.33 2.13
N SER A 134 4.59 -5.42 1.01
CA SER A 134 3.27 -4.81 0.86
C SER A 134 2.44 -5.43 -0.27
N MET A 135 1.22 -4.95 -0.43
CA MET A 135 0.34 -5.20 -1.56
C MET A 135 -0.48 -3.95 -1.90
N THR A 136 -1.14 -3.94 -3.05
CA THR A 136 -2.11 -2.90 -3.41
C THR A 136 -3.14 -2.67 -2.32
N ALA A 137 -3.53 -1.41 -2.12
CA ALA A 137 -4.69 -1.06 -1.31
C ALA A 137 -6.01 -1.39 -2.02
N HIS A 138 -6.00 -1.80 -3.28
CA HIS A 138 -7.23 -2.03 -4.05
C HIS A 138 -7.35 -3.46 -4.56
N PRO A 139 -7.25 -4.49 -3.69
CA PRO A 139 -7.50 -5.85 -4.13
C PRO A 139 -8.94 -5.97 -4.62
N LYS A 140 -9.16 -6.86 -5.59
CA LYS A 140 -10.48 -7.03 -6.20
C LYS A 140 -10.96 -8.45 -6.00
N THR A 141 -12.09 -8.60 -5.32
CA THR A 141 -12.72 -9.91 -5.05
C THR A 141 -13.71 -10.24 -6.15
N ASP A 142 -13.56 -11.43 -6.73
CA ASP A 142 -14.56 -12.00 -7.63
C ASP A 142 -15.75 -12.50 -6.81
N PRO A 143 -16.97 -11.96 -7.01
CA PRO A 143 -18.15 -12.37 -6.26
C PRO A 143 -18.62 -13.80 -6.59
N GLU A 144 -18.28 -14.35 -7.76
CA GLU A 144 -18.66 -15.72 -8.14
C GLU A 144 -17.77 -16.76 -7.45
N THR A 145 -16.46 -16.50 -7.38
CA THR A 145 -15.49 -17.48 -6.85
C THR A 145 -15.06 -17.22 -5.41
N GLY A 146 -15.22 -15.99 -4.91
CA GLY A 146 -14.70 -15.53 -3.62
C GLY A 146 -13.19 -15.31 -3.60
N GLU A 147 -12.49 -15.50 -4.73
CA GLU A 147 -11.06 -15.24 -4.84
C GLU A 147 -10.80 -13.73 -4.93
N SER A 148 -9.73 -13.27 -4.29
CA SER A 148 -9.28 -11.88 -4.42
C SER A 148 -8.00 -11.80 -5.23
N PHE A 149 -7.96 -10.93 -6.22
CA PHE A 149 -6.77 -10.63 -7.01
C PHE A 149 -6.11 -9.40 -6.44
N ALA A 150 -4.78 -9.40 -6.40
CA ALA A 150 -3.98 -8.33 -5.86
C ALA A 150 -2.63 -8.26 -6.58
N PHE A 151 -1.88 -7.20 -6.34
CA PHE A 151 -0.55 -7.08 -6.89
C PHE A 151 0.39 -6.38 -5.91
N LYS A 152 1.69 -6.51 -6.17
CA LYS A 152 2.76 -5.71 -5.58
C LYS A 152 3.34 -4.82 -6.66
N TYR A 153 3.74 -3.61 -6.31
CA TYR A 153 4.53 -2.76 -7.17
C TYR A 153 5.56 -2.00 -6.35
N GLY A 154 6.61 -1.49 -7.00
CA GLY A 154 7.64 -0.75 -6.30
C GLY A 154 8.74 -0.24 -7.23
N PRO A 155 9.78 0.41 -6.67
CA PRO A 155 10.84 1.04 -7.45
C PRO A 155 11.92 0.08 -7.95
N MET A 156 11.84 -1.22 -7.61
CA MET A 156 12.83 -2.23 -7.99
C MET A 156 12.17 -3.37 -8.79
N PRO A 157 12.86 -3.97 -9.79
CA PRO A 157 12.36 -5.13 -10.50
C PRO A 157 12.13 -6.36 -9.59
N PRO A 158 11.10 -7.19 -9.85
CA PRO A 158 10.00 -6.94 -10.78
C PRO A 158 9.13 -5.77 -10.30
N PHE A 159 8.90 -4.77 -11.16
CA PHE A 159 8.16 -3.55 -10.79
C PHE A 159 6.66 -3.79 -10.58
N LEU A 160 6.14 -4.91 -11.09
CA LEU A 160 4.78 -5.37 -10.92
C LEU A 160 4.78 -6.88 -10.73
N THR A 161 4.04 -7.36 -9.74
CA THR A 161 3.83 -8.78 -9.46
C THR A 161 2.36 -9.03 -9.17
N LEU A 162 1.68 -9.81 -10.02
CA LEU A 162 0.30 -10.24 -9.80
C LEU A 162 0.28 -11.45 -8.86
N PHE A 163 -0.71 -11.54 -7.99
CA PHE A 163 -1.02 -12.75 -7.25
C PHE A 163 -2.52 -12.79 -6.92
N ARG A 164 -2.97 -13.92 -6.37
CA ARG A 164 -4.34 -14.10 -5.91
C ARG A 164 -4.36 -14.64 -4.48
N ILE A 165 -5.49 -14.46 -3.82
CA ILE A 165 -5.80 -14.94 -2.48
C ILE A 165 -7.07 -15.78 -2.63
N SER A 166 -6.99 -17.04 -2.21
CA SER A 166 -8.10 -17.97 -2.25
C SER A 166 -9.23 -17.57 -1.29
N PRO A 167 -10.44 -18.14 -1.41
CA PRO A 167 -11.57 -17.80 -0.54
C PRO A 167 -11.34 -18.13 0.94
N ASP A 168 -10.38 -19.01 1.24
CA ASP A 168 -9.94 -19.35 2.61
C ASP A 168 -8.89 -18.37 3.18
N GLY A 169 -8.46 -17.39 2.39
CA GLY A 169 -7.42 -16.41 2.75
C GLY A 169 -6.00 -16.84 2.39
N SER A 170 -5.80 -17.99 1.76
CA SER A 170 -4.46 -18.45 1.38
C SER A 170 -3.90 -17.70 0.17
N LYS A 171 -2.76 -17.03 0.34
CA LYS A 171 -2.03 -16.40 -0.77
C LYS A 171 -1.46 -17.46 -1.71
N GLN A 172 -1.67 -17.25 -3.00
CA GLN A 172 -1.18 -18.09 -4.10
C GLN A 172 0.19 -17.57 -4.62
N PRO A 173 0.91 -18.37 -5.43
CA PRO A 173 2.21 -17.97 -5.97
C PRO A 173 2.18 -16.65 -6.75
N ASP A 174 3.32 -15.96 -6.72
CA ASP A 174 3.55 -14.71 -7.43
C ASP A 174 3.73 -14.94 -8.94
N VAL A 175 3.22 -14.00 -9.74
CA VAL A 175 3.41 -13.91 -11.18
C VAL A 175 4.12 -12.58 -11.47
N PRO A 176 5.46 -12.56 -11.52
CA PRO A 176 6.21 -11.34 -11.81
C PRO A 176 6.04 -10.94 -13.28
N ILE A 177 5.90 -9.63 -13.53
CA ILE A 177 5.71 -9.06 -14.87
C ILE A 177 6.96 -8.26 -15.26
N PHE A 178 7.95 -8.90 -15.89
CA PHE A 178 9.20 -8.25 -16.29
C PHE A 178 9.08 -7.39 -17.56
N SER A 179 8.01 -7.59 -18.34
CA SER A 179 7.63 -6.74 -19.47
C SER A 179 7.18 -5.33 -19.05
N MET A 180 6.99 -5.07 -17.76
CA MET A 180 7.00 -3.72 -17.20
C MET A 180 8.45 -3.34 -16.92
N THR A 181 9.01 -2.41 -17.71
CA THR A 181 10.46 -2.13 -17.72
C THR A 181 10.85 -0.88 -16.95
N ARG A 182 9.88 -0.15 -16.42
CA ARG A 182 10.08 1.05 -15.60
C ARG A 182 9.08 1.06 -14.44
N PRO A 183 9.46 1.60 -13.28
CA PRO A 183 8.53 1.74 -12.17
C PRO A 183 7.43 2.75 -12.51
N SER A 184 6.19 2.41 -12.15
CA SER A 184 5.04 3.30 -12.24
C SER A 184 4.36 3.33 -10.87
N PHE A 185 3.81 4.48 -10.50
CA PHE A 185 2.93 4.58 -9.34
C PHE A 185 1.58 3.96 -9.67
N LEU A 186 1.46 2.64 -9.49
CA LEU A 186 0.31 1.85 -9.92
C LEU A 186 -0.63 1.66 -8.73
N HIS A 187 -1.51 2.64 -8.51
CA HIS A 187 -2.40 2.67 -7.35
C HIS A 187 -3.51 1.60 -7.42
N ASP A 188 -4.17 1.50 -8.57
CA ASP A 188 -5.33 0.63 -8.78
C ASP A 188 -5.20 -0.19 -10.07
N PHE A 189 -6.01 -1.24 -10.17
CA PHE A 189 -6.12 -2.14 -11.31
C PHE A 189 -7.56 -2.61 -11.47
N ALA A 190 -7.87 -3.33 -12.56
CA ALA A 190 -9.17 -3.93 -12.75
C ALA A 190 -9.08 -5.44 -13.00
N ILE A 191 -10.17 -6.13 -12.70
CA ILE A 191 -10.37 -7.54 -13.04
C ILE A 191 -11.64 -7.71 -13.85
N THR A 192 -11.62 -8.68 -14.74
CA THR A 192 -12.78 -9.16 -15.48
C THR A 192 -12.95 -10.64 -15.17
N LYS A 193 -13.96 -11.27 -15.79
CA LYS A 193 -14.14 -12.72 -15.74
C LYS A 193 -12.87 -13.49 -16.16
N ASN A 194 -12.06 -12.93 -17.07
CA ASN A 194 -10.94 -13.64 -17.67
C ASN A 194 -9.57 -12.98 -17.46
N TYR A 195 -9.51 -11.67 -17.21
CA TYR A 195 -8.28 -10.88 -17.27
C TYR A 195 -8.08 -9.98 -16.06
N ALA A 196 -6.82 -9.79 -15.66
CA ALA A 196 -6.37 -8.67 -14.86
C ALA A 196 -5.83 -7.56 -15.79
N ILE A 197 -6.12 -6.30 -15.45
CA ILE A 197 -5.88 -5.13 -16.27
C ILE A 197 -5.11 -4.10 -15.44
N PHE A 198 -3.93 -3.68 -15.91
CA PHE A 198 -3.01 -2.80 -15.19
C PHE A 198 -2.75 -1.49 -15.95
N PRO A 199 -3.05 -0.32 -15.37
CA PRO A 199 -2.73 0.97 -15.98
C PRO A 199 -1.26 1.35 -15.70
N ASP A 200 -0.44 1.38 -16.74
CA ASP A 200 0.94 1.88 -16.68
C ASP A 200 0.97 3.35 -17.11
N ILE A 201 0.92 4.24 -16.12
CA ILE A 201 0.64 5.68 -16.27
C ILE A 201 1.92 6.53 -16.29
N GLN A 202 1.79 7.83 -16.54
CA GLN A 202 2.92 8.77 -16.56
C GLN A 202 3.49 9.10 -15.18
N ILE A 203 2.81 8.74 -14.10
CA ILE A 203 3.31 8.92 -12.74
C ILE A 203 4.28 7.77 -12.43
N GLY A 204 5.56 8.10 -12.31
CA GLY A 204 6.65 7.18 -11.98
C GLY A 204 7.08 7.27 -10.53
N MET A 205 7.81 6.25 -10.08
CA MET A 205 8.54 6.28 -8.81
C MET A 205 10.03 6.42 -9.13
N ASN A 206 10.66 7.50 -8.66
CA ASN A 206 12.09 7.73 -8.90
C ASN A 206 12.81 8.10 -7.60
N PRO A 207 13.28 7.08 -6.83
CA PRO A 207 14.03 7.33 -5.61
C PRO A 207 15.37 8.03 -5.85
N PHE A 208 15.97 7.90 -7.04
CA PHE A 208 17.22 8.57 -7.39
C PHE A 208 17.02 10.08 -7.55
N GLU A 209 15.91 10.51 -8.16
CA GLU A 209 15.54 11.94 -8.25
C GLU A 209 15.29 12.56 -6.86
N MET A 210 14.65 11.82 -5.95
CA MET A 210 14.53 12.24 -4.55
C MET A 210 15.89 12.47 -3.90
N LEU A 211 16.87 11.59 -4.15
CA LEU A 211 18.20 11.67 -3.54
C LEU A 211 19.06 12.81 -4.11
N ILE A 212 18.95 13.09 -5.41
CA ILE A 212 19.81 14.05 -6.12
C ILE A 212 19.22 15.46 -6.10
N ASN A 213 17.91 15.59 -6.33
CA ASN A 213 17.24 16.87 -6.49
C ASN A 213 16.36 17.24 -5.28
N GLY A 214 16.20 16.33 -4.32
CA GLY A 214 15.44 16.59 -3.09
C GLY A 214 13.95 16.78 -3.33
N GLY A 215 13.36 16.02 -4.26
CA GLY A 215 11.93 16.09 -4.58
C GLY A 215 11.11 14.94 -3.99
N SER A 216 9.80 14.96 -4.30
CA SER A 216 8.92 13.81 -4.04
C SER A 216 9.46 12.53 -4.71
N PRO A 217 9.40 11.36 -4.05
CA PRO A 217 9.78 10.08 -4.67
C PRO A 217 8.84 9.67 -5.82
N VAL A 218 7.70 10.36 -5.95
CA VAL A 218 6.71 10.20 -7.01
C VAL A 218 6.69 11.45 -7.87
N GLY A 219 6.81 11.26 -9.19
CA GLY A 219 6.86 12.36 -10.15
C GLY A 219 6.18 11.99 -11.47
N THR A 220 5.87 12.99 -12.30
CA THR A 220 5.28 12.76 -13.61
C THR A 220 6.39 12.79 -14.68
N ASP A 221 6.38 11.81 -15.58
CA ASP A 221 7.19 11.78 -16.80
C ASP A 221 6.27 12.07 -18.02
N PRO A 222 6.20 13.31 -18.51
CA PRO A 222 5.36 13.65 -19.66
C PRO A 222 5.77 12.95 -20.96
N ALA A 223 7.02 12.48 -21.07
CA ALA A 223 7.51 11.79 -22.26
C ALA A 223 7.11 10.31 -22.30
N LYS A 224 6.69 9.73 -21.16
CA LYS A 224 6.18 8.36 -21.10
C LYS A 224 4.81 8.29 -21.78
N VAL A 225 4.66 7.38 -22.75
CA VAL A 225 3.36 7.06 -23.35
C VAL A 225 2.61 6.12 -22.40
N PRO A 226 1.44 6.50 -21.85
CA PRO A 226 0.66 5.59 -21.02
C PRO A 226 0.27 4.33 -21.80
N ARG A 227 0.10 3.21 -21.08
CA ARG A 227 -0.33 1.96 -21.68
C ARG A 227 -1.17 1.13 -20.70
N ILE A 228 -1.97 0.22 -21.23
CA ILE A 228 -2.78 -0.73 -20.47
C ILE A 228 -2.20 -2.13 -20.67
N GLY A 229 -1.84 -2.79 -19.57
CA GLY A 229 -1.45 -4.19 -19.54
C GLY A 229 -2.67 -5.09 -19.34
N VAL A 230 -2.78 -6.16 -20.10
CA VAL A 230 -3.85 -7.16 -19.98
C VAL A 230 -3.21 -8.54 -19.92
N ILE A 231 -3.55 -9.31 -18.88
CA ILE A 231 -3.05 -10.67 -18.67
C ILE A 231 -4.20 -11.56 -18.18
N PRO A 232 -4.28 -12.84 -18.61
CA PRO A 232 -5.25 -13.77 -18.04
C PRO A 232 -5.11 -13.86 -16.52
N ARG A 233 -6.23 -13.77 -15.78
CA ARG A 233 -6.20 -13.62 -14.33
C ARG A 233 -5.61 -14.83 -13.59
N TYR A 234 -5.59 -15.99 -14.24
CA TYR A 234 -4.99 -17.24 -13.74
C TYR A 234 -3.66 -17.60 -14.41
N ALA A 235 -3.01 -16.64 -15.07
CA ALA A 235 -1.70 -16.85 -15.67
C ALA A 235 -0.69 -17.39 -14.63
N LYS A 236 0.24 -18.24 -15.09
CA LYS A 236 1.33 -18.80 -14.26
C LYS A 236 2.66 -18.08 -14.45
N ASP A 237 2.77 -17.34 -15.54
CA ASP A 237 3.90 -16.51 -15.94
C ASP A 237 3.38 -15.35 -16.80
N GLU A 238 4.27 -14.46 -17.24
CA GLU A 238 3.90 -13.29 -18.02
C GLU A 238 3.75 -13.53 -19.53
N SER A 239 3.89 -14.76 -20.04
CA SER A 239 3.93 -15.05 -21.49
C SER A 239 2.70 -14.54 -22.26
N GLN A 240 1.58 -14.37 -21.56
CA GLN A 240 0.31 -13.89 -22.11
C GLN A 240 0.01 -12.43 -21.79
N MET A 241 0.95 -11.70 -21.16
CA MET A 241 0.84 -10.26 -20.93
C MET A 241 0.86 -9.51 -22.25
N ARG A 242 -0.09 -8.61 -22.45
CA ARG A 242 -0.17 -7.72 -23.62
C ARG A 242 -0.28 -6.27 -23.19
N TRP A 243 0.53 -5.41 -23.80
CA TRP A 243 0.55 -3.98 -23.51
C TRP A 243 0.00 -3.18 -24.68
N PHE A 244 -1.02 -2.37 -24.42
CA PHE A 244 -1.67 -1.52 -25.41
C PHE A 244 -1.38 -0.05 -25.11
N LYS A 245 -0.81 0.69 -26.06
CA LYS A 245 -0.54 2.13 -25.88
C LYS A 245 -1.86 2.90 -25.82
N VAL A 246 -1.94 3.85 -24.88
CA VAL A 246 -3.07 4.75 -24.69
C VAL A 246 -2.52 6.17 -24.51
N PRO A 247 -2.06 6.82 -25.60
CA PRO A 247 -1.30 8.08 -25.51
C PRO A 247 -2.07 9.28 -24.94
N GLY A 248 -3.37 9.14 -24.67
CA GLY A 248 -4.25 10.31 -24.50
C GLY A 248 -4.49 10.97 -25.86
N LEU A 249 -5.48 11.87 -25.91
CA LEU A 249 -5.63 12.82 -27.02
C LEU A 249 -4.78 14.06 -26.73
#